data_AF-A0A5J4IP75-F1
#
_entry.id   AF-A0A5J4IP75-F1
#
_cell.length_a   1.000
_cell.length_b   1.000
_cell.length_c   1.000
_cell.angle_alpha   90.00
_cell.angle_beta   90.00
_cell.angle_gamma   90.00
#
_symmetry.space_group_name_H-M   'P 1'
#
loop_
_entity.id
_entity.type
_entity.pdbx_description
1 polymer ?
#
loop_
_entity_poly.entity_id
_entity_poly.type
_entity_poly.pdbx_seq_one_letter_code
_entity_poly.pdbx_strand_id
1 'polypeptide(L)' 'MLNNWKLIILLCLTLGLAPFFPEPHLWGKIKWIVGGAEGMTLKDWFDVVLHGTPFILLIRIVIVNLSAKITEYSK' A
#
# COMPACT_ATOMS: atom_id res chain seq x y z
N MET A 1 -11.81 -12.22 0.06
CA MET A 1 -10.42 -11.84 0.41
C MET A 1 -10.20 -10.32 0.39
N LEU A 2 -10.47 -9.63 -0.74
CA LEU A 2 -10.21 -8.19 -0.91
C LEU A 2 -11.06 -7.21 -0.07
N ASN A 3 -12.11 -7.70 0.62
CA ASN A 3 -12.93 -6.90 1.55
C ASN A 3 -12.66 -7.24 3.02
N ASN A 4 -11.70 -8.14 3.31
CA ASN A 4 -11.36 -8.48 4.69
C ASN A 4 -10.39 -7.44 5.25
N TRP A 5 -10.92 -6.40 5.89
CA TRP A 5 -10.13 -5.28 6.41
C TRP A 5 -9.06 -5.72 7.42
N LYS A 6 -9.33 -6.75 8.24
CA LYS A 6 -8.34 -7.28 9.21
C LYS A 6 -7.12 -7.85 8.51
N LEU A 7 -7.36 -8.64 7.45
CA LEU A 7 -6.29 -9.21 6.63
C LEU A 7 -5.50 -8.10 5.92
N ILE A 8 -6.18 -7.09 5.37
CA ILE A 8 -5.52 -5.98 4.68
C ILE A 8 -4.63 -5.17 5.63
N ILE A 9 -5.12 -4.87 6.83
CA ILE A 9 -4.32 -4.20 7.87
C ILE A 9 -3.11 -5.07 8.25
N LEU A 10 -3.32 -6.37 8.47
CA LEU A 10 -2.20 -7.28 8.75
C LEU A 10 -1.16 -7.27 7.64
N LEU A 11 -1.57 -7.30 6.37
CA LEU A 11 -0.65 -7.22 5.22
C LEU A 11 0.07 -5.88 5.14
N CYS A 12 -0.58 -4.76 5.47
CA CYS A 12 0.09 -3.46 5.54
C CYS A 12 1.15 -3.46 6.64
N LEU A 13 0.79 -3.93 7.84
CA LEU A 13 1.67 -3.95 9.00
C LEU A 13 2.80 -4.98 8.89
N THR A 14 2.72 -5.92 7.96
CA THR A 14 3.75 -6.96 7.73
C THR A 14 4.45 -6.74 6.39
N LEU A 15 3.89 -7.28 5.30
CA LEU A 15 4.46 -7.21 3.96
C LEU A 15 4.67 -5.77 3.49
N GLY A 16 3.73 -4.86 3.75
CA GLY A 16 3.82 -3.49 3.25
C GLY A 16 4.94 -2.67 3.92
N LEU A 17 5.14 -2.85 5.23
CA LEU A 17 6.16 -2.15 6.00
C LEU A 17 7.52 -2.86 6.02
N ALA A 18 7.64 -4.07 5.46
CA ALA A 18 8.89 -4.80 5.45
C ALA A 18 9.95 -4.15 4.52
N PRO A 19 11.24 -4.30 4.84
CA PRO A 19 11.79 -4.60 6.16
C PRO A 19 11.56 -3.43 7.13
N PHE A 20 11.39 -3.70 8.42
CA PHE A 20 11.11 -2.64 9.40
C PHE A 20 12.33 -1.80 9.78
N PHE A 21 13.54 -2.28 9.47
CA PHE A 21 14.81 -1.62 9.79
C PHE A 21 15.79 -1.77 8.60
N PRO A 22 16.61 -0.75 8.31
CA PRO A 22 16.60 0.60 8.90
C PRO A 22 15.41 1.45 8.44
N GLU A 23 14.80 1.13 7.30
CA GLU A 23 13.57 1.74 6.81
C GLU A 23 12.77 0.78 5.92
N PRO A 24 11.44 0.94 5.81
CA PRO A 24 10.59 0.16 4.89
C PRO A 24 11.05 0.25 3.44
N HIS A 25 11.00 -0.87 2.71
CA HIS A 25 11.37 -0.91 1.29
C HIS A 25 10.56 0.12 0.50
N LEU A 26 9.24 0.15 0.68
CA LEU A 26 8.37 1.07 -0.04
C LEU A 26 8.78 2.53 0.18
N TRP A 27 9.19 2.89 1.40
CA TRP A 27 9.61 4.26 1.71
C TRP A 27 10.91 4.63 1.01
N GLY A 28 11.91 3.76 1.07
CA GLY A 28 13.18 3.95 0.34
C GLY A 28 12.96 4.05 -1.17
N LYS A 29 12.12 3.18 -1.76
CA LYS A 29 11.81 3.24 -3.20
C LYS A 29 11.04 4.50 -3.59
N ILE A 30 10.10 4.99 -2.79
CA ILE A 30 9.39 6.25 -3.07
C ILE A 30 10.39 7.41 -3.14
N LYS A 31 11.32 7.53 -2.18
CA LYS A 31 12.37 8.56 -2.22
C LYS A 31 13.24 8.45 -3.48
N TRP A 32 13.62 7.22 -3.85
CA TRP A 32 14.41 6.98 -5.05
C TRP A 32 13.65 7.37 -6.33
N ILE A 33 12.36 7.03 -6.42
CA ILE A 33 11.50 7.42 -7.55
C ILE A 33 11.37 8.95 -7.63
N VAL A 34 11.14 9.62 -6.50
CA VAL A 34 11.10 11.09 -6.44
C VAL A 34 12.43 11.72 -6.88
N GLY A 35 13.55 11.03 -6.60
CA GLY A 35 14.88 11.40 -7.07
C GLY A 35 15.20 11.04 -8.53
N GLY A 36 14.23 10.58 -9.32
CA GLY A 36 14.39 10.29 -10.74
C GLY A 36 14.53 8.82 -11.12
N ALA A 37 14.48 7.89 -10.15
CA ALA A 37 14.57 6.44 -10.38
C ALA A 37 15.81 5.98 -11.17
N GLU A 38 16.88 6.78 -11.19
CA GLU A 38 18.09 6.46 -11.94
C GLU A 38 18.70 5.15 -11.42
N GLY A 39 18.96 4.21 -12.33
CA GLY A 39 19.55 2.91 -12.00
C GLY A 39 18.58 1.89 -11.38
N MET A 40 17.28 2.18 -11.26
CA MET A 40 16.32 1.18 -10.77
C MET A 40 16.19 0.00 -11.74
N THR A 41 16.29 -1.21 -11.18
CA THR A 41 16.11 -2.46 -11.91
C THR A 41 14.67 -2.96 -11.81
N LEU A 42 14.32 -3.98 -12.60
CA LEU A 42 13.01 -4.63 -12.50
C LEU A 42 12.71 -5.15 -11.09
N LYS A 43 13.72 -5.59 -10.35
CA LYS A 43 13.56 -6.05 -8.96
C LYS A 43 13.13 -4.90 -8.04
N ASP A 44 13.67 -3.71 -8.24
CA ASP A 44 13.31 -2.53 -7.45
C ASP A 44 11.87 -2.09 -7.71
N TRP A 45 11.42 -2.17 -8.97
CA TRP A 45 10.03 -1.96 -9.33
C TRP A 45 9.11 -3.04 -8.77
N PHE A 46 9.55 -4.29 -8.74
CA PHE A 46 8.81 -5.36 -8.08
C PHE A 46 8.65 -5.09 -6.58
N ASP A 47 9.69 -4.59 -5.89
CA ASP A 47 9.58 -4.19 -4.49
C ASP A 47 8.51 -3.10 -4.29
N VAL A 48 8.46 -2.08 -5.17
CA VAL A 48 7.43 -1.03 -5.12
C VAL A 48 6.03 -1.62 -5.21
N VAL A 49 5.81 -2.50 -6.19
CA VAL A 49 4.50 -3.13 -6.40
C VAL A 49 4.14 -4.04 -5.23
N LEU A 50 5.06 -4.92 -4.82
CA LEU A 50 4.80 -5.91 -3.77
C LEU A 50 4.48 -5.26 -2.43
N HIS A 51 5.30 -4.30 -2.00
CA HIS A 51 5.14 -3.63 -0.71
C HIS A 51 4.07 -2.51 -0.78
N GLY A 52 3.83 -1.94 -1.96
CA GLY A 52 2.78 -0.93 -2.19
C GLY A 52 1.36 -1.50 -2.28
N THR A 53 1.19 -2.72 -2.81
CA THR A 53 -0.13 -3.34 -3.03
C THR A 53 -1.01 -3.39 -1.78
N PRO A 54 -0.51 -3.78 -0.58
CA PRO A 54 -1.30 -3.74 0.65
C PRO A 54 -1.93 -2.37 0.94
N PHE A 55 -1.18 -1.29 0.75
CA PHE A 55 -1.67 0.07 1.01
C PHE A 55 -2.70 0.53 -0.03
N ILE A 56 -2.53 0.14 -1.30
CA ILE A 56 -3.54 0.40 -2.34
C ILE A 56 -4.86 -0.30 -1.97
N LEU A 57 -4.79 -1.55 -1.50
CA LEU A 57 -5.98 -2.28 -1.02
C LEU A 57 -6.60 -1.61 0.21
N LEU A 58 -5.79 -1.07 1.11
CA LEU A 58 -6.26 -0.32 2.28
C LEU A 58 -7.00 0.95 1.87
N ILE A 59 -6.44 1.74 0.94
CA ILE A 59 -7.09 2.93 0.40
C ILE A 59 -8.42 2.56 -0.26
N ARG A 60 -8.42 1.50 -1.09
CA ARG A 60 -9.61 1.01 -1.78
C ARG A 60 -10.72 0.63 -0.80
N ILE A 61 -10.40 -0.09 0.29
CA ILE A 61 -11.43 -0.49 1.27
C ILE A 61 -11.96 0.71 2.07
N VAL A 62 -11.11 1.69 2.39
CA VAL A 62 -11.55 2.94 3.03
C VAL A 62 -12.54 3.69 2.13
N ILE A 63 -12.20 3.90 0.86
CA ILE A 63 -13.07 4.59 -0.10
C ILE A 63 -14.42 3.87 -0.22
N VAL A 64 -14.42 2.55 -0.42
CA VAL A 64 -15.66 1.78 -0.58
C VAL A 64 -16.56 1.88 0.65
N ASN A 65 -15.99 1.78 1.86
CA ASN A 65 -16.79 1.88 3.09
C ASN A 65 -17.32 3.31 3.32
N LEU A 66 -16.53 4.34 3.01
CA LEU A 66 -16.97 5.72 3.09
C LEU A 66 -18.09 6.01 2.09
N SER A 67 -17.96 5.59 0.83
CA SER A 67 -19.00 5.75 -0.19
C SER A 67 -20.30 5.02 0.16
N ALA A 68 -20.19 3.80 0.71
CA ALA A 68 -21.35 3.05 1.17
C ALA A 68 -22.06 3.79 2.31
N LYS A 69 -21.30 4.35 3.27
CA LYS A 69 -21.87 5.07 4.41
C LYS A 69 -22.53 6.39 3.99
N ILE A 70 -21.92 7.14 3.06
CA ILE A 70 -22.52 8.34 2.48
C ILE A 70 -23.86 8.01 1.82
N THR A 71 -23.91 6.93 1.04
CA THR A 71 -25.13 6.48 0.36
C THR A 71 -26.24 6.12 1.34
N GLU A 72 -25.91 5.49 2.47
CA GLU A 72 -26.86 5.15 3.55
C GLU A 72 -27.45 6.40 4.22
N TYR A 73 -26.64 7.42 4.51
CA TYR A 73 -27.11 8.68 5.09
C TYR A 73 -27.95 9.55 4.15
N SER A 74 -27.75 9.39 2.84
CA SER A 74 -28.53 10.12 1.82
C SER A 74 -29.87 9.46 1.47
N LYS A 75 -30.18 8.30 2.05
CA LYS A 75 -31.49 7.64 1.97
C LYS A 75 -32.33 7.97 3.20
#